data_AF-A0A3Q7TN11-F1
#
_entry.id   AF-A0A3Q7TN11-F1
#
_cell.length_a   1.000
_cell.length_b   1.000
_cell.length_c   1.000
_cell.angle_alpha   90.00
_cell.angle_beta   90.00
_cell.angle_gamma   90.00
#
_symmetry.space_group_name_H-M   'P 1'
#
loop_
_entity.id
_entity.type
_entity.pdbx_description
1 polymer ?
#
loop_
_entity_poly.entity_id
_entity_poly.type
_entity_poly.pdbx_seq_one_letter_code
_entity_poly.pdbx_strand_id
1 'polypeptide(L)'
;MTRLLMGRLPFRPRDYDKLLIATISRSSLPEISAALWSWDLVGGDIAKCTKKVRIVGKYRTRYGASLRKMVKKIEISQHAKYTCSFCGKTKMKRRAVDIWHCGSCMKTIASGAWTYNTTSAITVKSAIRLKELKDQ
;
A
#
# COMPACT_ATOMS: atom_id res chain seq x y z
N MET A 1 25.38 7.21 -43.26
CA MET A 1 25.47 6.02 -42.39
C MET A 1 25.30 6.47 -40.94
N THR A 2 24.51 5.73 -40.19
CA THR A 2 23.54 6.21 -39.20
C THR A 2 24.14 6.50 -37.82
N ARG A 3 23.78 7.67 -37.27
CA ARG A 3 24.13 8.18 -35.95
C ARG A 3 23.37 7.37 -34.87
N LEU A 4 24.07 6.57 -34.06
CA LEU A 4 23.49 5.87 -32.90
C LEU A 4 23.24 6.88 -31.76
N LEU A 5 21.98 7.32 -31.63
CA LEU A 5 21.43 7.94 -30.43
C LEU A 5 21.07 6.83 -29.43
N MET A 6 21.75 6.74 -28.29
CA MET A 6 21.25 5.99 -27.14
C MET A 6 20.92 6.95 -26.00
N GLY A 7 19.63 7.21 -25.82
CA GLY A 7 19.08 8.03 -24.76
C GLY A 7 19.15 7.39 -23.36
N ARG A 8 19.32 8.25 -22.35
CA ARG A 8 18.93 8.04 -20.93
C ARG A 8 17.99 9.20 -20.62
N LEU A 9 16.69 9.03 -20.44
CA LEU A 9 15.95 8.38 -19.33
C LEU A 9 14.49 8.27 -19.82
N PRO A 10 13.63 7.34 -19.32
CA PRO A 10 12.88 7.66 -18.10
C PRO A 10 12.49 6.49 -17.18
N PHE A 11 12.41 6.83 -15.89
CA PHE A 11 11.38 6.44 -14.92
C PHE A 11 10.57 5.15 -15.18
N ARG A 12 10.69 4.21 -14.24
CA ARG A 12 9.93 2.95 -14.20
C ARG A 12 8.40 3.17 -14.27
N PRO A 13 7.69 2.48 -15.16
CA PRO A 13 6.22 2.52 -15.25
C PRO A 13 5.62 1.73 -14.08
N ARG A 14 4.72 2.36 -13.31
CA ARG A 14 3.79 1.65 -12.42
C ARG A 14 2.57 2.53 -12.13
N ASP A 15 1.91 3.04 -13.18
CA ASP A 15 0.73 3.91 -13.05
C ASP A 15 -0.23 3.79 -14.27
N TYR A 16 -0.54 2.57 -14.75
CA TYR A 16 -1.60 2.35 -15.75
C TYR A 16 -2.36 1.04 -15.47
N ASP A 17 -3.12 0.96 -14.37
CA ASP A 17 -4.09 -0.14 -14.13
C ASP A 17 -5.34 0.33 -13.34
N LYS A 18 -5.55 1.65 -13.19
CA LYS A 18 -6.69 2.20 -12.43
C LYS A 18 -7.64 3.08 -13.22
N LEU A 19 -7.44 3.20 -14.53
CA LEU A 19 -8.27 4.05 -15.38
C LEU A 19 -9.15 3.27 -16.39
N LEU A 20 -9.22 1.93 -16.30
CA LEU A 20 -9.97 1.12 -17.28
C LEU A 20 -11.13 0.27 -16.71
N ILE A 21 -11.57 0.49 -15.46
CA ILE A 21 -12.64 -0.33 -14.84
C ILE A 21 -13.91 0.48 -14.48
N ALA A 22 -13.92 1.81 -14.56
CA ALA A 22 -15.04 2.61 -14.03
C ALA A 22 -16.05 3.16 -15.07
N THR A 23 -16.04 2.69 -16.32
CA THR A 23 -16.87 3.28 -17.40
C THR A 23 -17.85 2.31 -18.07
N ILE A 24 -18.31 1.26 -17.38
CA ILE A 24 -19.34 0.37 -17.93
C ILE A 24 -20.52 0.19 -16.95
N SER A 25 -21.61 0.88 -17.31
CA SER A 25 -23.04 0.58 -17.09
C SER A 25 -23.58 0.27 -15.70
N ARG A 26 -24.24 1.31 -15.17
CA ARG A 26 -25.46 1.31 -14.38
C ARG A 26 -26.60 0.57 -15.13
N SER A 27 -26.97 -0.66 -14.74
CA SER A 27 -28.30 -1.26 -15.01
C SER A 27 -28.50 -2.64 -14.32
N SER A 28 -29.45 -2.69 -13.38
CA SER A 28 -30.36 -3.82 -13.03
C SER A 28 -29.81 -5.23 -12.71
N LEU A 29 -29.99 -5.65 -11.43
CA LEU A 29 -30.03 -7.06 -10.97
C LEU A 29 -31.43 -7.65 -11.21
N PRO A 30 -31.63 -8.98 -11.42
CA PRO A 30 -31.66 -9.98 -10.33
C PRO A 30 -31.11 -11.39 -10.69
N GLU A 31 -31.16 -12.28 -9.69
CA GLU A 31 -30.40 -13.51 -9.44
C GLU A 31 -30.63 -14.75 -10.34
N ILE A 32 -29.76 -15.76 -10.10
CA ILE A 32 -29.84 -17.21 -10.38
C ILE A 32 -28.97 -17.73 -11.54
N SER A 33 -27.76 -18.21 -11.22
CA SER A 33 -27.28 -19.56 -11.59
C SER A 33 -25.83 -19.78 -11.15
N ALA A 34 -25.67 -20.46 -10.02
CA ALA A 34 -24.43 -21.10 -9.63
C ALA A 34 -24.19 -22.30 -10.56
N ALA A 35 -23.20 -22.25 -11.45
CA ALA A 35 -22.52 -23.45 -12.00
C ALA A 35 -21.44 -23.20 -13.08
N LEU A 36 -21.26 -22.01 -13.67
CA LEU A 36 -20.40 -21.90 -14.88
C LEU A 36 -19.39 -20.74 -14.92
N TRP A 37 -18.94 -20.24 -13.78
CA TRP A 37 -17.73 -19.41 -13.71
C TRP A 37 -16.80 -19.91 -12.61
N SER A 38 -16.43 -21.19 -12.70
CA SER A 38 -15.15 -21.68 -12.18
C SER A 38 -14.05 -21.10 -13.06
N TRP A 39 -13.74 -19.82 -12.86
CA TRP A 39 -12.65 -19.13 -13.51
C TRP A 39 -11.51 -18.96 -12.50
N ASP A 40 -10.39 -19.54 -12.90
CA ASP A 40 -9.02 -19.30 -12.42
C ASP A 40 -8.53 -20.15 -11.25
N LEU A 41 -8.45 -21.45 -11.56
CA LEU A 41 -7.20 -22.19 -11.39
C LEU A 41 -5.97 -21.34 -11.76
N VAL A 42 -5.04 -21.25 -10.81
CA VAL A 42 -3.60 -21.04 -11.03
C VAL A 42 -3.22 -19.68 -11.62
N GLY A 43 -3.26 -18.65 -10.77
CA GLY A 43 -2.33 -17.53 -10.88
C GLY A 43 -0.90 -18.00 -10.60
N GLY A 44 -0.20 -18.43 -11.64
CA GLY A 44 1.21 -18.82 -11.62
C GLY A 44 2.09 -17.72 -11.02
N ASP A 45 2.71 -18.03 -9.89
CA ASP A 45 3.52 -17.11 -9.10
C ASP A 45 4.85 -16.80 -9.80
N ILE A 46 5.08 -15.52 -10.15
CA ILE A 46 6.42 -14.94 -10.33
C ILE A 46 7.27 -15.37 -9.13
N ALA A 47 8.22 -16.30 -9.36
CA ALA A 47 9.18 -16.88 -8.41
C ALA A 47 9.02 -16.42 -6.95
N LYS A 48 7.97 -16.87 -6.25
CA LYS A 48 7.77 -16.51 -4.84
C LYS A 48 8.81 -17.26 -4.00
N CYS A 49 9.84 -16.54 -3.55
CA CYS A 49 10.94 -17.12 -2.80
C CYS A 49 10.52 -17.86 -1.50
N THR A 50 9.33 -17.61 -0.93
CA THR A 50 8.82 -18.36 0.24
C THR A 50 7.28 -18.36 0.32
N LYS A 51 6.68 -19.49 0.71
CA LYS A 51 5.22 -19.63 0.91
C LYS A 51 4.72 -18.81 2.12
N LYS A 52 5.34 -19.00 3.30
CA LYS A 52 4.85 -18.44 4.58
C LYS A 52 5.66 -17.24 5.09
N VAL A 53 6.98 -17.26 4.94
CA VAL A 53 7.89 -16.38 5.72
C VAL A 53 8.04 -14.98 5.09
N ARG A 54 8.10 -14.87 3.77
CA ARG A 54 8.27 -13.61 3.01
C ARG A 54 9.47 -12.79 3.54
N ILE A 55 9.27 -11.50 3.84
CA ILE A 55 10.30 -10.52 4.27
C ILE A 55 11.13 -11.02 5.47
N VAL A 56 10.50 -11.79 6.37
CA VAL A 56 11.13 -12.31 7.59
C VAL A 56 12.09 -13.49 7.31
N GLY A 57 12.26 -13.88 6.05
CA GLY A 57 13.20 -14.93 5.62
C GLY A 57 14.65 -14.63 6.02
N LYS A 58 15.00 -13.33 6.15
CA LYS A 58 16.33 -12.89 6.59
C LYS A 58 16.77 -13.43 7.95
N TYR A 59 15.81 -13.74 8.84
CA TYR A 59 16.12 -14.23 10.18
C TYR A 59 16.40 -15.74 10.26
N ARG A 60 16.18 -16.48 9.16
CA ARG A 60 16.31 -17.96 9.11
C ARG A 60 15.57 -18.61 10.30
N THR A 61 16.19 -19.56 10.99
CA THR A 61 15.58 -20.39 12.06
C THR A 61 15.63 -19.78 13.47
N ARG A 62 16.32 -18.65 13.67
CA ARG A 62 16.87 -18.24 14.99
C ARG A 62 15.90 -17.83 16.11
N TYR A 63 14.67 -17.39 15.83
CA TYR A 63 13.82 -16.74 16.85
C TYR A 63 12.45 -17.41 17.05
N GLY A 64 12.22 -18.60 16.50
CA GLY A 64 10.93 -19.28 16.60
C GLY A 64 9.82 -18.64 15.74
N ALA A 65 8.67 -19.30 15.63
CA ALA A 65 7.61 -18.90 14.68
C ALA A 65 6.75 -17.72 15.18
N SER A 66 6.48 -17.65 16.48
CA SER A 66 5.65 -16.59 17.11
C SER A 66 6.23 -15.19 16.86
N LEU A 67 7.48 -14.97 17.29
CA LEU A 67 8.17 -13.69 17.13
C LEU A 67 8.25 -13.26 15.66
N ARG A 68 8.58 -14.20 14.76
CA ARG A 68 8.64 -13.95 13.31
C ARG A 68 7.29 -13.54 12.71
N LYS A 69 6.17 -14.08 13.20
CA LYS A 69 4.83 -13.68 12.74
C LYS A 69 4.48 -12.25 13.18
N MET A 70 4.87 -11.85 14.39
CA MET A 70 4.66 -10.47 14.88
C MET A 70 5.52 -9.47 14.12
N VAL A 71 6.82 -9.75 14.00
CA VAL A 71 7.77 -8.92 13.24
C VAL A 71 7.35 -8.80 11.78
N LYS A 72 6.81 -9.86 11.16
CA LYS A 72 6.30 -9.80 9.79
C LYS A 72 5.25 -8.71 9.59
N LYS A 73 4.29 -8.58 10.51
CA LYS A 73 3.23 -7.57 10.43
C LYS A 73 3.83 -6.16 10.47
N ILE A 74 4.76 -5.96 11.40
CA ILE A 74 5.47 -4.68 11.60
C ILE A 74 6.36 -4.34 10.39
N GLU A 75 7.07 -5.32 9.83
CA GLU A 75 7.96 -5.14 8.69
C GLU A 75 7.23 -4.84 7.39
N ILE A 76 6.05 -5.44 7.20
CA ILE A 76 5.19 -5.14 6.06
C ILE A 76 4.65 -3.72 6.18
N SER A 77 4.13 -3.33 7.34
CA SER A 77 3.53 -2.00 7.50
C SER A 77 4.56 -0.88 7.36
N GLN A 78 5.77 -1.03 7.91
CA GLN A 78 6.78 0.02 7.82
C GLN A 78 7.33 0.24 6.40
N HIS A 79 7.42 -0.82 5.59
CA HIS A 79 7.93 -0.74 4.20
C HIS A 79 6.83 -0.48 3.17
N ALA A 80 5.56 -0.49 3.61
CA ALA A 80 4.44 -0.14 2.75
C ALA A 80 4.53 1.33 2.33
N LYS A 81 4.04 1.62 1.12
CA LYS A 81 3.84 2.99 0.66
C LYS A 81 2.41 3.41 1.01
N TYR A 82 2.27 4.56 1.64
CA TYR A 82 0.96 5.11 1.99
C TYR A 82 0.55 6.24 1.06
N THR A 83 -0.75 6.51 1.02
CA THR A 83 -1.34 7.70 0.39
C THR A 83 -1.00 8.93 1.23
N CYS A 84 -0.43 9.96 0.59
CA CYS A 84 -0.19 11.23 1.26
C CYS A 84 -1.48 12.04 1.34
N SER A 85 -1.82 12.57 2.52
CA SER A 85 -3.01 13.41 2.75
C SER A 85 -2.93 14.78 2.06
N PHE A 86 -1.74 15.25 1.70
CA PHE A 86 -1.57 16.54 1.04
C PHE A 86 -1.69 16.47 -0.49
N CYS A 87 -1.06 15.46 -1.11
CA CYS A 87 -0.99 15.38 -2.57
C CYS A 87 -1.74 14.19 -3.18
N GLY A 88 -2.39 13.34 -2.38
CA GLY A 88 -3.14 12.15 -2.82
C GLY A 88 -2.30 10.99 -3.36
N LYS A 89 -1.05 11.23 -3.79
CA LYS A 89 -0.14 10.22 -4.37
C LYS A 89 0.34 9.19 -3.32
N THR A 90 0.50 7.93 -3.74
CA THR A 90 1.01 6.79 -2.94
C THR A 90 2.55 6.78 -2.83
N LYS A 91 3.13 7.92 -2.45
CA LYS A 91 4.59 8.14 -2.38
C LYS A 91 5.09 8.45 -0.96
N MET A 92 4.25 8.23 0.06
CA MET A 92 4.62 8.38 1.46
C MET A 92 5.44 7.18 1.93
N LYS A 93 6.62 7.43 2.49
CA LYS A 93 7.54 6.41 3.02
C LYS A 93 8.09 6.81 4.37
N ARG A 94 8.40 5.84 5.22
CA ARG A 94 9.08 6.05 6.50
C ARG A 94 10.53 6.49 6.27
N ARG A 95 10.99 7.53 6.98
CA ARG A 95 12.41 7.96 7.01
C ARG A 95 13.08 7.53 8.31
N ALA A 96 12.43 7.79 9.44
CA ALA A 96 12.91 7.44 10.76
C ALA A 96 11.76 6.86 11.61
N VAL A 97 12.00 6.60 12.89
CA VAL A 97 10.91 6.28 13.81
C VAL A 97 9.95 7.47 13.86
N ASP A 98 8.67 7.20 13.64
CA ASP A 98 7.58 8.17 13.66
C ASP A 98 7.58 9.26 12.57
N ILE A 99 8.72 9.49 11.92
CA ILE A 99 8.88 10.49 10.86
C ILE A 99 8.66 9.85 9.49
N TRP A 100 7.66 10.37 8.78
CA TRP A 100 7.31 9.96 7.42
C TRP A 100 7.55 11.09 6.44
N HIS A 101 8.00 10.76 5.25
CA HIS A 101 8.31 11.72 4.19
C HIS A 101 7.62 11.34 2.88
N CYS A 102 7.01 12.32 2.23
CA CYS A 102 6.45 12.16 0.90
C CYS A 102 7.47 12.52 -0.18
N GLY A 103 7.77 11.57 -1.07
CA GLY A 103 8.70 11.82 -2.18
C GLY A 103 8.18 12.77 -3.27
N SER A 104 6.88 13.08 -3.32
CA SER A 104 6.32 13.98 -4.34
C SER A 104 6.08 15.41 -3.86
N CYS A 105 5.54 15.60 -2.65
CA CYS A 105 5.29 16.95 -2.11
C CYS A 105 6.38 17.42 -1.14
N MET A 106 7.39 16.59 -0.86
CA MET A 106 8.49 16.87 0.06
C MET A 106 8.05 17.25 1.48
N LYS A 107 6.80 16.92 1.85
CA LYS A 107 6.29 17.14 3.21
C LYS A 107 6.72 15.99 4.12
N THR A 108 7.15 16.37 5.31
CA THR A 108 7.48 15.47 6.41
C THR A 108 6.39 15.57 7.48
N ILE A 109 5.95 14.42 7.98
CA ILE A 109 4.82 14.30 8.92
C ILE A 109 5.23 13.38 10.06
N ALA A 110 4.94 13.79 11.29
CA ALA A 110 5.00 12.93 12.47
C ALA A 110 3.72 12.08 12.56
N SER A 111 3.84 10.78 12.81
CA SER A 111 2.66 9.91 12.85
C SER A 111 2.79 8.73 13.81
N GLY A 112 2.83 7.49 13.32
CA GLY A 112 3.07 6.31 14.13
C GLY A 112 4.42 5.67 13.80
N ALA A 113 4.97 4.91 14.75
CA ALA A 113 6.26 4.25 14.59
C ALA A 113 6.32 3.32 13.37
N TRP A 114 5.29 2.50 13.13
CA TRP A 114 5.27 1.48 12.08
C TRP A 114 4.16 1.65 11.05
N THR A 115 3.21 2.55 11.30
CA THR A 115 2.01 2.79 10.50
C THR A 115 1.81 4.29 10.34
N TYR A 116 1.51 4.74 9.12
CA TYR A 116 1.31 6.16 8.81
C TYR A 116 0.11 6.82 9.52
N ASN A 117 -0.95 6.06 9.83
CA ASN A 117 -2.02 6.54 10.69
C ASN A 117 -2.30 5.46 11.75
N THR A 118 -2.25 5.85 13.02
CA THR A 118 -2.65 5.00 14.14
C THR A 118 -4.14 5.15 14.42
N THR A 119 -4.79 4.08 14.89
CA THR A 119 -6.22 4.10 15.21
C THR A 119 -6.56 5.18 16.24
N SER A 120 -5.72 5.34 17.27
CA SER A 120 -5.87 6.38 18.29
C SER A 120 -5.74 7.80 17.72
N ALA A 121 -4.80 8.04 16.80
CA ALA A 121 -4.70 9.35 16.16
C ALA A 121 -5.92 9.65 15.28
N ILE A 122 -6.51 8.64 14.64
CA ILE A 122 -7.72 8.80 13.84
C ILE A 122 -8.91 9.17 14.73
N THR A 123 -9.09 8.49 15.87
CA THR A 123 -10.20 8.77 16.80
C THR A 123 -10.12 10.17 17.41
N VAL A 124 -8.91 10.60 17.80
CA VAL A 124 -8.68 11.96 18.32
C VAL A 124 -8.99 13.01 17.24
N LYS A 125 -8.54 12.80 16.00
CA LYS A 125 -8.85 13.71 14.87
C LYS A 125 -10.36 13.83 14.62
N SER A 126 -11.12 12.74 14.72
CA SER A 126 -12.59 12.82 14.60
C SER A 126 -13.25 13.52 15.78
N ALA A 127 -12.75 13.32 17.00
CA ALA A 127 -13.31 13.96 18.19
C ALA A 127 -13.07 15.48 18.19
N ILE A 128 -11.90 15.94 17.74
CA ILE A 128 -11.59 17.38 17.61
C ILE A 128 -12.55 18.05 16.62
N ARG A 129 -12.75 17.45 15.44
CA ARG A 129 -13.70 17.97 14.44
C ARG A 129 -15.12 18.09 14.98
N LEU A 130 -15.57 17.14 15.80
CA LEU A 130 -16.89 17.20 16.42
C LEU A 130 -17.01 18.36 17.42
N LYS A 131 -15.93 18.74 18.09
CA LYS A 131 -15.92 19.90 18.98
C LYS A 131 -16.00 21.20 18.19
N GLU A 132 -15.19 21.33 17.14
CA GLU A 132 -15.21 22.50 16.25
C GLU A 132 -16.61 22.78 15.66
N LEU A 133 -17.40 21.74 15.38
CA LEU A 133 -18.77 21.87 14.90
C LEU A 133 -19.79 22.28 15.98
N LYS A 134 -19.49 22.05 17.26
CA LYS A 134 -20.36 22.42 18.39
C LYS A 134 -20.13 23.86 18.86
N ASP A 135 -18.96 24.39 18.57
CA ASP A 135 -18.56 25.75 18.95
C ASP A 135 -19.08 26.81 17.94
N GLN A 136 -19.68 26.37 16.82
CA GLN A 136 -20.38 27.20 15.81
C GLN A 136 -21.86 27.36 16.16
#